data_AF-A0AA96SMQ2-F1
#
_entry.id   AF-A0AA96SMQ2-F1
#
_cell.length_a   1.000
_cell.length_b   1.000
_cell.length_c   1.000
_cell.angle_alpha   90.00
_cell.angle_beta   90.00
_cell.angle_gamma   90.00
#
_symmetry.space_group_name_H-M   'P 1'
#
loop_
_entity.id
_entity.type
_entity.pdbx_description
1 polymer ?
#
loop_
_entity_poly.entity_id
_entity_poly.type
_entity_poly.pdbx_seq_one_letter_code
_entity_poly.pdbx_strand_id
1 'polypeptide(L)'
;MNTSITKSQGFTLVEMLIVVAIIGILSTIAYPSYIRYIERGYQSQAHTELLAINNALKTELVKNPTLKIKDEIEGDTGLVKTYKAAPEVAAKYDFSGEMKNKDAKNSRAYYLFATPKTGTDYKLSVWIDSLGNAYKCTDAESAKTKLTSKNGSNTGCEQVGYKK
;
A
#
# COMPACT_ATOMS: atom_id res chain seq x y z
N MET A 1 30.87 3.10 64.15
CA MET A 1 30.78 2.77 62.71
C MET A 1 30.09 3.93 62.02
N ASN A 2 30.85 4.78 61.32
CA ASN A 2 30.27 5.90 60.57
C ASN A 2 29.77 5.37 59.22
N THR A 3 28.46 5.23 59.08
CA THR A 3 27.79 4.90 57.81
C THR A 3 27.73 6.14 56.93
N SER A 4 28.57 6.18 55.90
CA SER A 4 28.52 7.17 54.84
C SER A 4 27.23 7.02 54.04
N ILE A 5 26.24 7.88 54.28
CA ILE A 5 25.02 7.96 53.47
C ILE A 5 25.42 8.52 52.10
N THR A 6 25.50 7.65 51.09
CA THR A 6 25.61 8.07 49.69
C THR A 6 24.34 8.84 49.33
N LYS A 7 24.46 10.15 49.05
CA LYS A 7 23.34 10.98 48.56
C LYS A 7 22.79 10.35 47.27
N SER A 8 21.55 9.86 47.34
CA SER A 8 20.77 9.51 46.16
C SER A 8 20.53 10.79 45.35
N GLN A 9 21.18 10.92 44.19
CA GLN A 9 20.86 11.97 43.23
C GLN A 9 19.58 11.56 42.50
N GLY A 10 18.44 12.08 42.97
CA GLY A 10 17.15 11.93 42.29
C GLY A 10 16.95 13.00 41.23
N PHE A 11 16.19 12.68 40.18
CA PHE A 11 15.73 13.65 39.18
C PHE A 11 14.83 14.71 39.81
N THR A 12 14.96 15.96 39.36
CA THR A 12 14.10 17.05 39.80
C THR A 12 12.76 17.05 39.05
N LEU A 13 11.71 17.56 39.68
CA LEU A 13 10.39 17.74 39.04
C LEU A 13 10.48 18.71 37.85
N VAL A 14 11.35 19.72 37.97
CA VAL A 14 11.59 20.71 36.90
C VAL A 14 12.25 20.06 35.69
N GLU A 15 13.23 19.16 35.88
CA GLU A 15 13.83 18.41 34.77
C GLU A 15 12.78 17.59 34.02
N MET A 16 11.88 16.91 34.74
CA MET A 16 10.83 16.14 34.09
C MET A 16 9.82 17.02 33.36
N LEU A 17 9.51 18.21 33.86
CA LEU A 17 8.62 19.16 33.17
C LEU A 17 9.22 19.62 31.84
N ILE A 18 10.51 19.95 31.83
CA ILE A 18 11.21 20.36 30.60
C ILE A 18 11.29 19.20 29.61
N VAL A 19 11.59 17.98 30.07
CA VAL A 19 11.65 16.79 29.21
C VAL A 19 10.30 16.51 28.53
N VAL A 20 9.20 16.53 29.29
CA VAL A 20 7.86 16.30 28.72
C VAL A 20 7.47 17.42 27.77
N ALA A 21 7.82 18.68 28.06
CA ALA A 21 7.58 19.80 27.17
C ALA A 21 8.32 19.63 25.82
N ILE A 22 9.58 19.19 25.84
CA ILE A 22 10.37 18.93 24.62
C ILE A 22 9.77 17.76 23.83
N ILE A 23 9.42 16.65 24.48
CA ILE A 23 8.80 15.49 23.82
C ILE A 23 7.47 15.88 23.18
N GLY A 24 6.65 16.68 23.87
CA GLY A 24 5.38 17.17 23.34
C GLY A 24 5.52 17.91 22.01
N ILE A 25 6.53 18.79 21.89
CA ILE A 25 6.82 19.51 20.64
C ILE A 25 7.26 18.53 19.55
N LEU A 26 8.20 17.63 19.85
CA LEU A 26 8.75 16.67 18.87
C LEU A 26 7.69 15.69 18.35
N SER A 27 6.79 15.23 19.21
CA SER A 27 5.73 14.27 18.85
C SER A 27 4.83 14.78 17.73
N THR A 28 4.57 16.10 17.66
CA THR A 28 3.70 16.68 16.62
C THR A 28 4.22 16.48 15.20
N ILE A 29 5.54 16.47 15.01
CA ILE A 29 6.20 16.29 13.71
C ILE A 29 6.52 14.82 13.46
N ALA A 30 6.99 14.12 14.50
CA ALA A 30 7.44 12.74 14.40
C ALA A 30 6.29 11.77 14.13
N TYR A 31 5.15 11.95 14.79
CA TYR A 31 4.01 11.03 14.69
C TYR A 31 3.44 10.89 13.27
N PRO A 32 3.02 11.97 12.57
CA PRO A 32 2.47 11.86 11.21
C PRO A 32 3.51 11.32 10.21
N SER A 33 4.79 11.63 10.41
CA SER A 33 5.88 11.12 9.59
C SER A 33 6.01 9.60 9.72
N TYR A 34 5.94 9.09 10.96
CA TYR A 34 6.00 7.65 11.23
C TYR A 34 4.83 6.89 10.60
N ILE A 35 3.60 7.40 10.71
CA ILE A 35 2.43 6.76 10.09
C ILE A 35 2.60 6.66 8.56
N ARG A 36 3.07 7.75 7.91
CA ARG A 36 3.35 7.72 6.45
C ARG A 36 4.45 6.73 6.08
N TYR A 37 5.46 6.55 6.93
CA TYR A 37 6.50 5.56 6.69
C TYR A 37 5.94 4.13 6.70
N ILE A 38 5.11 3.80 7.69
CA ILE A 38 4.46 2.49 7.80
C ILE A 38 3.50 2.27 6.62
N GLU A 39 2.74 3.29 6.24
CA GLU A 39 1.85 3.26 5.07
C GLU A 39 2.61 2.92 3.77
N ARG A 40 3.79 3.52 3.54
CA ARG A 40 4.65 3.17 2.39
C ARG A 40 5.12 1.71 2.44
N GLY A 41 5.35 1.18 3.64
CA GLY A 41 5.65 -0.24 3.85
C GLY A 41 4.52 -1.12 3.36
N TYR A 42 3.29 -0.86 3.83
CA TYR A 42 2.09 -1.58 3.37
C TYR A 42 1.80 -1.39 1.89
N GLN A 43 2.00 -0.19 1.32
CA GLN A 43 1.89 0.03 -0.12
C GLN A 43 2.85 -0.88 -0.89
N SER A 44 4.07 -1.07 -0.38
CA SER A 44 5.04 -1.97 -1.00
C SER A 44 4.65 -3.44 -0.88
N GLN A 45 4.03 -3.84 0.23
CA GLN A 45 3.49 -5.20 0.39
C GLN A 45 2.29 -5.43 -0.53
N ALA A 46 1.36 -4.48 -0.61
CA ALA A 46 0.22 -4.52 -1.51
C ALA A 46 0.63 -4.61 -2.99
N HIS A 47 1.73 -3.95 -3.36
CA HIS A 47 2.35 -4.13 -4.68
C HIS A 47 2.83 -5.58 -4.91
N THR A 48 3.50 -6.18 -3.94
CA THR A 48 3.93 -7.59 -4.05
C THR A 48 2.74 -8.55 -4.15
N GLU A 49 1.66 -8.31 -3.39
CA GLU A 49 0.42 -9.08 -3.49
C GLU A 49 -0.24 -8.94 -4.88
N LEU A 50 -0.27 -7.72 -5.43
CA LEU A 50 -0.74 -7.49 -6.80
C LEU A 50 0.06 -8.27 -7.85
N LEU A 51 1.39 -8.32 -7.70
CA LEU A 51 2.24 -9.12 -8.58
C LEU A 51 1.93 -10.62 -8.46
N ALA A 52 1.66 -11.12 -7.25
CA ALA A 52 1.24 -12.51 -7.04
C ALA A 52 -0.10 -12.80 -7.74
N ILE A 53 -1.09 -11.91 -7.61
CA ILE A 53 -2.37 -12.00 -8.34
C ILE A 53 -2.15 -12.03 -9.86
N ASN A 54 -1.32 -11.11 -10.39
CA ASN A 54 -0.99 -11.04 -11.82
C ASN A 54 -0.33 -12.33 -12.32
N ASN A 55 0.60 -12.89 -11.55
CA ASN A 55 1.25 -14.14 -11.90
C ASN A 55 0.27 -15.32 -11.89
N ALA A 56 -0.66 -15.36 -10.93
CA ALA A 56 -1.70 -16.38 -10.88
C ALA A 56 -2.63 -16.29 -12.09
N LEU A 57 -3.09 -15.08 -12.45
CA LEU A 57 -3.88 -14.84 -13.68
C LEU A 57 -3.12 -15.27 -14.93
N LYS A 58 -1.85 -14.87 -15.09
CA LYS A 58 -1.02 -15.29 -16.22
C LYS A 58 -0.90 -16.81 -16.32
N THR A 59 -0.71 -17.48 -15.19
CA THR A 59 -0.63 -18.94 -15.13
C THR A 59 -1.94 -19.59 -15.61
N GLU A 60 -3.09 -19.05 -15.20
CA GLU A 60 -4.38 -19.59 -15.59
C GLU A 60 -4.69 -19.38 -17.08
N LEU A 61 -4.28 -18.24 -17.65
CA LEU A 61 -4.41 -17.99 -19.10
C LEU A 61 -3.56 -18.91 -19.96
N VAL A 62 -2.39 -19.32 -19.45
CA VAL A 62 -1.53 -20.30 -20.12
C VAL A 62 -2.17 -21.68 -20.09
N LYS A 63 -2.76 -22.07 -18.94
CA LYS A 63 -3.45 -23.36 -18.78
C LYS A 63 -4.75 -23.44 -19.58
N ASN A 64 -5.54 -22.36 -19.59
CA ASN A 64 -6.80 -22.27 -20.29
C ASN A 64 -6.84 -21.05 -21.21
N PRO A 65 -6.48 -21.21 -22.50
CA PRO A 65 -6.48 -20.10 -23.46
C PRO A 65 -7.85 -19.48 -23.72
N THR A 66 -8.94 -20.20 -23.42
CA THR A 66 -10.34 -19.78 -23.63
C THR A 66 -10.99 -19.13 -22.41
N LEU A 67 -10.24 -19.03 -21.31
CA LEU A 67 -10.70 -18.41 -20.06
C LEU A 67 -11.23 -16.99 -20.32
N LYS A 68 -12.41 -16.71 -19.80
CA LYS A 68 -12.98 -15.36 -19.77
C LYS A 68 -12.35 -14.58 -18.64
N ILE A 69 -11.21 -13.98 -18.92
CA ILE A 69 -10.43 -13.24 -17.93
C ILE A 69 -11.23 -12.12 -17.23
N LYS A 70 -12.22 -11.54 -17.91
CA LYS A 70 -13.13 -10.56 -17.30
C LYS A 70 -13.82 -11.10 -16.05
N ASP A 71 -14.26 -12.37 -16.07
CA ASP A 71 -14.97 -12.99 -14.96
C ASP A 71 -14.03 -13.20 -13.76
N GLU A 72 -12.74 -13.45 -14.02
CA GLU A 72 -11.72 -13.60 -12.97
C GLU A 72 -11.29 -12.28 -12.33
N ILE A 73 -11.38 -11.19 -13.08
CA ILE A 73 -10.89 -9.86 -12.66
C ILE A 73 -12.00 -9.01 -12.05
N GLU A 74 -13.18 -9.00 -12.69
CA GLU A 74 -14.31 -8.15 -12.34
C GLU A 74 -15.42 -8.91 -11.60
N GLY A 75 -15.45 -10.25 -11.70
CA GLY A 75 -16.50 -11.08 -11.10
C GLY A 75 -16.33 -11.29 -9.59
N ASP A 76 -17.45 -11.41 -8.88
CA ASP A 76 -17.46 -11.60 -7.42
C ASP A 76 -16.81 -12.91 -6.96
N THR A 77 -16.87 -13.95 -7.80
CA THR A 77 -16.20 -15.24 -7.57
C THR A 77 -14.84 -15.34 -8.26
N GLY A 78 -14.40 -14.26 -8.92
CA GLY A 78 -13.16 -14.24 -9.68
C GLY A 78 -11.91 -14.27 -8.80
N LEU A 79 -10.79 -14.72 -9.37
CA LEU A 79 -9.49 -14.82 -8.69
C LEU A 79 -9.12 -13.53 -7.94
N VAL A 80 -9.31 -12.34 -8.51
CA VAL A 80 -8.90 -11.08 -7.87
C VAL A 80 -9.70 -10.79 -6.60
N LYS A 81 -11.01 -11.07 -6.61
CA LYS A 81 -11.91 -10.86 -5.46
C LYS A 81 -11.75 -11.92 -4.38
N THR A 82 -11.42 -13.15 -4.78
CA THR A 82 -11.29 -14.30 -3.86
C THR A 82 -9.86 -14.51 -3.36
N TYR A 83 -8.89 -13.77 -3.90
CA TYR A 83 -7.49 -13.84 -3.49
C TYR A 83 -7.31 -13.56 -1.99
N LYS A 84 -6.55 -14.43 -1.32
CA LYS A 84 -6.22 -14.31 0.10
C LYS A 84 -4.84 -13.69 0.26
N ALA A 85 -4.79 -12.36 0.30
CA ALA A 85 -3.57 -11.63 0.67
C ALA A 85 -3.19 -11.88 2.13
N ALA A 86 -1.96 -11.57 2.50
CA ALA A 86 -1.51 -11.59 3.89
C ALA A 86 -2.50 -10.80 4.79
N PRO A 87 -2.89 -11.31 5.97
CA PRO A 87 -3.95 -10.72 6.79
C PRO A 87 -3.71 -9.24 7.10
N GLU A 88 -2.47 -8.84 7.35
CA GLU A 88 -2.11 -7.45 7.61
C GLU A 88 -2.35 -6.52 6.40
N VAL A 89 -2.13 -7.01 5.17
CA VAL A 89 -2.38 -6.25 3.94
C VAL A 89 -3.87 -6.25 3.63
N ALA A 90 -4.53 -7.42 3.75
CA ALA A 90 -5.96 -7.57 3.53
C ALA A 90 -6.81 -6.72 4.48
N ALA A 91 -6.30 -6.38 5.68
CA ALA A 91 -6.96 -5.47 6.61
C ALA A 91 -6.92 -4.01 6.14
N LYS A 92 -6.00 -3.63 5.25
CA LYS A 92 -5.76 -2.24 4.83
C LYS A 92 -6.11 -1.95 3.38
N TYR A 93 -6.05 -2.96 2.51
CA TYR A 93 -6.24 -2.81 1.07
C TYR A 93 -7.35 -3.72 0.55
N ASP A 94 -8.07 -3.20 -0.45
CA ASP A 94 -8.91 -3.96 -1.35
C ASP A 94 -8.20 -4.15 -2.68
N PHE A 95 -8.31 -5.36 -3.22
CA PHE A 95 -7.82 -5.71 -4.54
C PHE A 95 -8.98 -5.73 -5.54
N SER A 96 -8.74 -5.16 -6.71
CA SER A 96 -9.70 -5.14 -7.81
C SER A 96 -8.98 -5.11 -9.13
N GLY A 97 -9.71 -5.29 -10.22
CA GLY A 97 -9.18 -5.01 -11.54
C GLY A 97 -10.26 -4.64 -12.53
N GLU A 98 -9.81 -4.31 -13.72
CA GLU A 98 -10.68 -3.98 -14.84
C GLU A 98 -10.03 -4.41 -16.15
N MET A 99 -10.86 -4.74 -17.14
CA MET A 99 -10.41 -4.94 -18.50
C MET A 99 -10.00 -3.62 -19.15
N LYS A 100 -8.84 -3.60 -19.83
CA LYS A 100 -8.38 -2.42 -20.58
C LYS A 100 -9.35 -2.06 -21.72
N ASN A 101 -9.94 -3.08 -22.34
CA ASN A 101 -10.95 -2.91 -23.37
C ASN A 101 -12.15 -3.81 -23.01
N LYS A 102 -13.27 -3.19 -22.64
CA LYS A 102 -14.49 -3.88 -22.16
C LYS A 102 -15.27 -4.57 -23.29
N ASP A 103 -15.05 -4.14 -24.53
CA ASP A 103 -15.81 -4.58 -25.71
C ASP A 103 -15.06 -5.63 -26.54
N ALA A 104 -13.76 -5.81 -26.27
CA ALA A 104 -12.94 -6.79 -26.98
C ALA A 104 -13.14 -8.20 -26.43
N LYS A 105 -13.86 -9.04 -27.20
CA LYS A 105 -14.16 -10.44 -26.89
C LYS A 105 -12.94 -11.31 -26.53
N ASN A 106 -11.74 -10.93 -26.98
CA ASN A 106 -10.48 -11.66 -26.75
C ASN A 106 -9.37 -10.80 -26.12
N SER A 107 -9.69 -9.64 -25.53
CA SER A 107 -8.64 -8.84 -24.87
C SER A 107 -8.11 -9.60 -23.66
N ARG A 108 -6.78 -9.67 -23.55
CA ARG A 108 -6.06 -10.14 -22.35
C ARG A 108 -5.34 -9.01 -21.62
N ALA A 109 -5.55 -7.78 -22.08
CA ALA A 109 -5.03 -6.59 -21.42
C ALA A 109 -6.00 -6.16 -20.32
N TYR A 110 -5.46 -6.02 -19.12
CA TYR A 110 -6.19 -5.63 -17.91
C TYR A 110 -5.31 -4.78 -17.00
N TYR A 111 -5.96 -4.16 -16.03
CA TYR A 111 -5.33 -3.44 -14.95
C TYR A 111 -5.77 -4.05 -13.62
N LEU A 112 -4.86 -4.10 -12.67
CA LEU A 112 -5.15 -4.49 -11.29
C LEU A 112 -4.82 -3.33 -10.36
N PHE A 113 -5.57 -3.21 -9.28
CA PHE A 113 -5.47 -2.13 -8.29
C PHE A 113 -5.42 -2.69 -6.89
N ALA A 114 -4.63 -2.04 -6.05
CA ALA A 114 -4.69 -2.14 -4.61
C ALA A 114 -5.03 -0.76 -4.07
N THR A 115 -6.27 -0.59 -3.62
CA THR A 115 -6.76 0.67 -3.06
C THR A 115 -7.01 0.53 -1.57
N PRO A 116 -6.69 1.53 -0.75
CA PRO A 116 -7.01 1.51 0.68
C PRO A 116 -8.49 1.22 0.95
N LYS A 117 -8.75 0.41 1.97
CA LYS A 117 -10.09 0.13 2.46
C LYS A 117 -10.74 1.38 3.01
N THR A 118 -12.06 1.49 2.79
CA THR A 118 -12.86 2.56 3.38
C THR A 118 -12.82 2.46 4.91
N GLY A 119 -12.63 3.59 5.59
CA GLY A 119 -12.47 3.64 7.05
C GLY A 119 -11.03 3.50 7.55
N THR A 120 -10.05 3.37 6.65
CA THR A 120 -8.63 3.52 6.99
C THR A 120 -8.14 4.94 6.68
N ASP A 121 -7.14 5.43 7.42
CA ASP A 121 -6.47 6.71 7.12
C ASP A 121 -5.47 6.63 5.94
N TYR A 122 -5.44 5.48 5.26
CA TYR A 122 -4.48 5.18 4.20
C TYR A 122 -4.98 5.78 2.88
N LYS A 123 -4.05 6.36 2.13
CA LYS A 123 -4.25 7.03 0.85
C LYS A 123 -3.42 6.37 -0.25
N LEU A 124 -2.20 5.97 0.07
CA LEU A 124 -1.27 5.39 -0.89
C LEU A 124 -1.85 4.14 -1.53
N SER A 125 -1.81 4.07 -2.86
CA SER A 125 -2.40 2.99 -3.64
C SER A 125 -1.40 2.48 -4.68
N VAL A 126 -1.72 1.37 -5.33
CA VAL A 126 -0.89 0.77 -6.38
C VAL A 126 -1.78 0.34 -7.53
N TRP A 127 -1.28 0.51 -8.76
CA TRP A 127 -1.85 -0.17 -9.91
C TRP A 127 -0.76 -0.85 -10.73
N ILE A 128 -1.12 -1.95 -11.37
CA ILE A 128 -0.25 -2.67 -12.30
C ILE A 128 -1.02 -2.99 -13.59
N ASP A 129 -0.31 -3.07 -14.69
CA ASP A 129 -0.87 -3.61 -15.94
C ASP A 129 -0.65 -5.14 -16.05
N SER A 130 -1.33 -5.75 -17.02
CA SER A 130 -1.18 -7.17 -17.34
C SER A 130 0.24 -7.57 -17.77
N LEU A 131 1.09 -6.62 -18.14
CA LEU A 131 2.50 -6.87 -18.47
C LEU A 131 3.36 -6.96 -17.20
N GLY A 132 2.93 -6.33 -16.11
CA GLY A 132 3.65 -6.26 -14.84
C GLY A 132 4.34 -4.92 -14.62
N ASN A 133 4.07 -3.91 -15.44
CA ASN A 133 4.49 -2.54 -15.12
C ASN A 133 3.67 -2.05 -13.94
N ALA A 134 4.35 -1.61 -12.90
CA ALA A 134 3.74 -1.22 -11.65
C ALA A 134 3.96 0.24 -11.33
N TYR A 135 2.98 0.86 -10.68
CA TYR A 135 2.98 2.26 -10.33
C TYR A 135 2.49 2.44 -8.90
N LYS A 136 3.30 3.12 -8.08
CA LYS A 136 2.94 3.54 -6.72
C LYS A 136 2.32 4.92 -6.79
N CYS A 137 1.12 5.07 -6.24
CA CYS A 137 0.34 6.29 -6.32
C CYS A 137 0.12 6.93 -4.95
N THR A 138 -0.12 8.24 -4.95
CA THR A 138 -0.35 9.04 -3.75
C THR A 138 -1.76 8.91 -3.16
N ASP A 139 -2.70 8.42 -3.95
CA ASP A 139 -4.13 8.37 -3.64
C ASP A 139 -4.82 7.31 -4.52
N ALA A 140 -6.00 6.86 -4.11
CA ALA A 140 -6.77 5.85 -4.84
C ALA A 140 -7.28 6.32 -6.20
N GLU A 141 -7.53 7.63 -6.39
CA GLU A 141 -8.05 8.18 -7.64
C GLU A 141 -6.99 8.14 -8.75
N SER A 142 -5.76 8.50 -8.43
CA SER A 142 -4.60 8.40 -9.31
C SER A 142 -4.37 6.97 -9.80
N ALA A 143 -4.57 5.96 -8.93
CA ALA A 143 -4.52 4.56 -9.35
C ALA A 143 -5.70 4.16 -10.23
N LYS A 144 -6.93 4.54 -9.86
CA LYS A 144 -8.13 4.26 -10.65
C LYS A 144 -8.12 4.96 -12.02
N THR A 145 -7.41 6.07 -12.16
CA THR A 145 -7.20 6.78 -13.44
C THR A 145 -5.93 6.36 -14.17
N LYS A 146 -5.15 5.42 -13.59
CA LYS A 146 -3.93 4.84 -14.17
C LYS A 146 -2.91 5.91 -14.56
N LEU A 147 -2.75 6.94 -13.72
CA LEU A 147 -1.71 7.95 -13.95
C LEU A 147 -0.34 7.28 -13.93
N THR A 148 0.56 7.78 -14.77
CA THR A 148 1.94 7.27 -14.89
C THR A 148 2.98 8.27 -14.40
N SER A 149 2.54 9.48 -14.03
CA SER A 149 3.37 10.57 -13.52
C SER A 149 2.65 11.31 -12.40
N LYS A 150 3.41 12.14 -11.69
CA LYS A 150 2.88 13.09 -10.70
C LYS A 150 2.67 14.46 -11.33
N ASN A 151 1.64 15.16 -10.87
CA ASN A 151 1.36 16.55 -11.23
C ASN A 151 2.24 17.53 -10.40
N GLY A 152 2.10 18.83 -10.67
CA GLY A 152 2.83 19.89 -9.95
C GLY A 152 2.54 19.96 -8.43
N SER A 153 1.46 19.33 -7.95
CA SER A 153 1.12 19.19 -6.53
C SER A 153 1.67 17.90 -5.91
N ASN A 154 2.53 17.17 -6.64
CA ASN A 154 3.08 15.87 -6.26
C ASN A 154 2.02 14.76 -6.06
N THR A 155 0.84 14.95 -6.63
CA THR A 155 -0.26 13.97 -6.67
C THR A 155 -0.19 13.20 -7.98
N GLY A 156 -0.32 11.89 -7.92
CA GLY A 156 -0.27 11.02 -9.09
C GLY A 156 0.44 9.72 -8.79
N CYS A 157 1.07 9.14 -9.79
CA CYS A 157 1.79 7.89 -9.64
C CYS A 157 3.21 7.97 -10.17
N GLU A 158 4.03 7.05 -9.71
CA GLU A 158 5.41 6.91 -10.13
C GLU A 158 5.68 5.43 -10.42
N GLN A 159 6.40 5.18 -11.51
CA GLN A 159 6.74 3.81 -11.91
C GLN A 159 7.64 3.17 -10.86
N VAL A 160 7.31 1.93 -10.48
CA VAL A 160 8.18 1.13 -9.62
C VAL A 160 9.34 0.64 -10.48
N GLY A 161 10.51 1.25 -10.29
CA GLY A 161 11.73 0.80 -10.95
C GLY A 161 12.10 -0.61 -10.49
N TYR A 162 12.48 -1.47 -11.45
CA TYR A 162 13.15 -2.72 -11.13
C TYR A 162 14.52 -2.37 -10.54
N LYS A 163 14.73 -2.60 -9.23
CA LYS A 163 16.09 -2.67 -8.69
C LYS A 163 16.76 -3.84 -9.39
N LYS A 164 17.71 -3.53 -10.28
CA LYS A 164 18.65 -4.52 -10.83
C LYS A 164 19.47 -5.14 -9.71
#